data_AF-A0A0C3FAM9-F1
#
_entry.id   AF-A0A0C3FAM9-F1
#
_cell.length_a   1.000
_cell.length_b   1.000
_cell.length_c   1.000
_cell.angle_alpha   90.00
_cell.angle_beta   90.00
_cell.angle_gamma   90.00
#
_symmetry.space_group_name_H-M   'P 1'
#
loop_
_entity.id
_entity.type
_entity.pdbx_description
1 polymer ?
#
loop_
_entity_poly.entity_id
_entity_poly.type
_entity_poly.pdbx_seq_one_letter_code
_entity_poly.pdbx_strand_id
1 'polypeptide(L)'
;MEEQRGTIEANIDSNVTPRRVSRIAGALISPYTPPSSPAFQLNTPKPASYALPTSTIPNYYSNIIKSPVRQAQGSAEQPTAPPIYTPQPTSSLTFPTLPSPQVQTSPHHDASSLVVATPIGHLMTNKWPEWLKAWYSIFSLLPFGDTWHKLMTLWVELEHGYGFVSPAKGLTGRLELVHELAKAKFATDFRPSTVSPSRIAELWWSWWLLLNAPTRIASANGRLIPGADKGSIEISQLRAPGKNGWLGLLYSLMIWRESAGDGEIKDWEVAVSDVYWVTRRLCESSYYCPTAEVIPTLKRSLDVPPADPDGGCSKRVKAARSYRY
;
A
#
# COMPACT_ATOMS: atom_id res chain seq x y z
N MET A 1 -35.36 -13.59 71.01
CA MET A 1 -35.77 -14.86 70.39
C MET A 1 -35.49 -14.69 68.91
N GLU A 2 -34.28 -15.05 68.46
CA GLU A 2 -34.02 -16.35 67.77
C GLU A 2 -34.79 -16.36 66.43
N GLU A 3 -34.17 -16.39 65.25
CA GLU A 3 -33.26 -17.44 64.75
C GLU A 3 -32.37 -16.99 63.57
N GLN A 4 -31.14 -17.50 63.61
CA GLN A 4 -30.35 -18.17 62.54
C GLN A 4 -29.99 -17.46 61.22
N ARG A 5 -28.68 -17.13 61.15
CA ARG A 5 -27.87 -16.97 59.94
C ARG A 5 -27.56 -18.33 59.31
N GLY A 6 -27.78 -18.47 58.01
CA GLY A 6 -27.28 -19.58 57.20
C GLY A 6 -26.13 -19.10 56.29
N THR A 7 -24.93 -19.64 56.52
CA THR A 7 -23.74 -19.49 55.66
C THR A 7 -23.63 -20.75 54.80
N ILE A 8 -23.49 -20.61 53.49
CA ILE A 8 -23.14 -21.71 52.58
C ILE A 8 -21.85 -21.33 51.86
N GLU A 9 -20.75 -21.97 52.27
CA GLU A 9 -19.50 -22.08 51.52
C GLU A 9 -19.44 -23.48 50.92
N ALA A 10 -19.16 -23.56 49.63
CA ALA A 10 -18.71 -24.75 48.89
C ALA A 10 -18.31 -24.26 47.49
N ASN A 11 -17.31 -24.76 46.78
CA ASN A 11 -16.17 -25.62 47.07
C ASN A 11 -15.30 -25.43 45.81
N ILE A 12 -14.02 -25.08 45.96
CA ILE A 12 -13.08 -24.95 44.83
C ILE A 12 -12.35 -26.28 44.74
N ASP A 13 -12.58 -27.03 43.67
CA ASP A 13 -11.70 -28.13 43.29
C ASP A 13 -11.21 -28.01 41.85
N SER A 14 -9.90 -27.83 41.81
CA SER A 14 -8.96 -27.94 40.71
C SER A 14 -8.93 -29.34 40.09
N ASN A 15 -8.85 -29.43 38.76
CA ASN A 15 -7.89 -30.25 37.99
C ASN A 15 -8.38 -30.52 36.56
N VAL A 16 -7.75 -29.90 35.57
CA VAL A 16 -7.79 -30.40 34.17
C VAL A 16 -6.37 -30.43 33.62
N THR A 17 -5.82 -31.65 33.60
CA THR A 17 -4.59 -32.05 32.90
C THR A 17 -4.77 -32.09 31.37
N PRO A 18 -3.68 -31.95 30.58
CA PRO A 18 -3.73 -31.79 29.13
C PRO A 18 -3.86 -33.13 28.40
N ARG A 19 -4.75 -33.19 27.40
CA ARG A 19 -4.86 -34.33 26.47
C ARG A 19 -3.70 -34.35 25.49
N ARG A 20 -2.79 -35.30 25.72
CA ARG A 20 -1.86 -35.89 24.75
C ARG A 20 -2.59 -37.05 24.05
N VAL A 21 -2.69 -37.03 22.72
CA VAL A 21 -3.03 -38.24 21.94
C VAL A 21 -2.04 -38.38 20.79
N SER A 22 -1.50 -39.59 20.75
CA SER A 22 -0.37 -40.05 19.97
C SER A 22 -0.68 -40.30 18.50
N ARG A 23 0.40 -40.25 17.71
CA ARG A 23 0.58 -40.91 16.41
C ARG A 23 0.06 -42.36 16.43
N ILE A 24 -0.65 -42.74 15.38
CA ILE A 24 -0.71 -44.12 14.89
C ILE A 24 -0.25 -44.10 13.43
N ALA A 25 0.78 -44.90 13.16
CA ALA A 25 1.25 -45.25 11.84
C ALA A 25 0.63 -46.58 11.42
N GLY A 26 0.42 -46.74 10.11
CA GLY A 26 0.39 -48.03 9.43
C GLY A 26 -0.99 -48.61 9.16
N ALA A 27 -1.40 -48.61 7.89
CA ALA A 27 -1.87 -49.82 7.21
C ALA A 27 -2.13 -49.60 5.71
N LEU A 28 -1.52 -50.50 4.93
CA LEU A 28 -2.04 -51.12 3.71
C LEU A 28 -2.10 -50.30 2.41
N ILE A 29 -1.01 -50.45 1.67
CA ILE A 29 -0.91 -50.37 0.21
C ILE A 29 -1.89 -51.39 -0.39
N SER A 30 -2.86 -50.91 -1.17
CA SER A 30 -3.72 -51.73 -2.05
C SER A 30 -3.36 -51.41 -3.50
N PRO A 31 -3.03 -52.40 -4.36
CA PRO A 31 -2.74 -52.15 -5.76
C PRO A 31 -4.04 -51.93 -6.53
N TYR A 32 -4.30 -50.68 -6.92
CA TYR A 32 -5.39 -50.37 -7.85
C TYR A 32 -4.90 -50.54 -9.28
N THR A 33 -5.38 -51.58 -9.95
CA THR A 33 -5.27 -51.78 -11.40
C THR A 33 -6.23 -50.81 -12.12
N PRO A 34 -5.75 -49.93 -13.01
CA PRO A 34 -6.65 -49.09 -13.80
C PRO A 34 -7.34 -49.92 -14.90
N PRO A 35 -8.63 -49.72 -15.17
CA PRO A 35 -9.29 -50.30 -16.32
C PRO A 35 -8.77 -49.67 -17.62
N SER A 36 -8.48 -50.55 -18.58
CA SER A 36 -8.13 -50.26 -19.96
C SER A 36 -9.20 -49.41 -20.66
N SER A 37 -8.85 -48.16 -20.99
CA SER A 37 -9.64 -47.29 -21.85
C SER A 37 -9.50 -47.67 -23.34
N PRO A 38 -10.57 -47.56 -24.14
CA PRO A 38 -10.54 -47.85 -25.56
C PRO A 38 -9.79 -46.76 -26.33
N ALA A 39 -9.02 -47.21 -27.33
CA ALA A 39 -8.25 -46.38 -28.23
C ALA A 39 -9.15 -45.44 -29.05
N PHE A 40 -9.08 -44.14 -28.77
CA PHE A 40 -9.54 -43.11 -29.70
C PHE A 40 -8.46 -42.87 -30.76
N GLN A 41 -8.76 -43.21 -32.00
CA GLN A 41 -7.94 -42.82 -33.16
C GLN A 41 -8.02 -41.31 -33.35
N LEU A 42 -6.91 -40.62 -33.13
CA LEU A 42 -6.75 -39.20 -33.41
C LEU A 42 -6.44 -39.04 -34.91
N ASN A 43 -7.45 -38.67 -35.70
CA ASN A 43 -7.22 -38.13 -37.04
C ASN A 43 -6.53 -36.77 -36.90
N THR A 44 -5.23 -36.71 -37.19
CA THR A 44 -4.46 -35.46 -37.24
C THR A 44 -4.76 -34.67 -38.51
N PRO A 45 -5.30 -33.44 -38.44
CA PRO A 45 -5.30 -32.53 -39.58
C PRO A 45 -3.91 -31.92 -39.76
N LYS A 46 -3.52 -31.82 -41.03
CA LYS A 46 -2.35 -31.16 -41.60
C LYS A 46 -2.04 -29.80 -40.93
N PRO A 47 -0.78 -29.49 -40.56
CA PRO A 47 -0.44 -28.22 -39.95
C PRO A 47 -0.60 -27.06 -40.95
N ALA A 48 -1.53 -26.16 -40.67
CA ALA A 48 -1.56 -24.84 -41.29
C ALA A 48 -0.48 -23.98 -40.64
N SER A 49 0.45 -23.50 -41.47
CA SER A 49 1.51 -22.59 -41.07
C SER A 49 0.89 -21.23 -40.70
N TYR A 50 0.79 -20.94 -39.41
CA TYR A 50 0.42 -19.63 -38.92
C TYR A 50 1.68 -18.83 -38.61
N ALA A 51 1.91 -17.78 -39.40
CA ALA A 51 2.90 -16.76 -39.10
C ALA A 51 2.54 -16.07 -37.77
N LEU A 52 3.51 -16.00 -36.87
CA LEU A 52 3.44 -15.28 -35.59
C LEU A 52 3.15 -13.80 -35.86
N PRO A 53 2.10 -13.20 -35.26
CA PRO A 53 1.99 -11.76 -35.20
C PRO A 53 3.06 -11.24 -34.23
N THR A 54 3.95 -10.41 -34.75
CA THR A 54 4.93 -9.64 -33.98
C THR A 54 4.19 -8.86 -32.89
N SER A 55 4.44 -9.23 -31.64
CA SER A 55 3.90 -8.53 -30.47
C SER A 55 4.60 -7.18 -30.35
N THR A 56 4.00 -6.16 -30.92
CA THR A 56 4.39 -4.76 -30.71
C THR A 56 3.88 -4.35 -29.34
N ILE A 57 4.70 -4.56 -28.31
CA ILE A 57 4.48 -3.96 -26.98
C ILE A 57 4.53 -2.43 -27.16
N PRO A 58 3.47 -1.68 -26.81
CA PRO A 58 3.54 -0.23 -26.86
C PRO A 58 4.42 0.27 -25.71
N ASN A 59 5.61 0.78 -26.07
CA ASN A 59 6.50 1.55 -25.20
C ASN A 59 5.77 2.81 -24.68
N TYR A 60 5.15 2.71 -23.50
CA TYR A 60 4.43 3.82 -22.86
C TYR A 60 5.28 4.64 -21.87
N TYR A 61 6.57 4.37 -21.73
CA TYR A 61 7.45 5.09 -20.80
C TYR A 61 8.74 5.58 -21.47
N SER A 62 8.60 6.50 -22.42
CA SER A 62 9.72 7.28 -22.97
C SER A 62 9.34 8.74 -23.11
N ASN A 63 8.98 9.39 -22.00
CA ASN A 63 9.03 10.85 -21.89
C ASN A 63 10.01 11.21 -20.76
N ILE A 64 11.28 10.93 -21.02
CA ILE A 64 12.38 11.53 -20.28
C ILE A 64 12.40 13.01 -20.65
N ILE A 65 12.25 13.85 -19.62
CA ILE A 65 12.45 15.30 -19.65
C ILE A 65 13.81 15.56 -20.32
N LYS A 66 13.77 16.09 -21.55
CA LYS A 66 14.95 16.65 -22.21
C LYS A 66 15.30 17.96 -21.51
N SER A 67 16.16 17.89 -20.50
CA SER A 67 16.86 19.07 -19.99
C SER A 67 17.78 19.62 -21.09
N PRO A 68 17.77 20.92 -21.38
CA PRO A 68 18.70 21.50 -22.33
C PRO A 68 20.12 21.44 -21.78
N VAL A 69 20.97 20.64 -22.44
CA VAL A 69 22.43 20.65 -22.26
C VAL A 69 22.92 22.01 -22.75
N ARG A 70 23.30 22.89 -21.83
CA ARG A 70 24.01 24.12 -22.12
C ARG A 70 25.47 23.74 -22.39
N GLN A 71 25.85 23.65 -23.66
CA GLN A 71 27.26 23.59 -24.07
C GLN A 71 27.96 24.86 -23.59
N ALA A 72 28.82 24.73 -22.57
CA ALA A 72 29.82 25.73 -22.27
C ALA A 72 31.01 25.49 -23.21
N GLN A 73 31.29 26.48 -24.05
CA GLN A 73 32.50 26.54 -24.86
C GLN A 73 33.73 26.53 -23.96
N GLY A 74 34.71 25.71 -24.35
CA GLY A 74 35.98 25.59 -23.66
C GLY A 74 36.81 26.86 -23.76
N SER A 75 37.52 27.15 -22.67
CA SER A 75 38.80 27.84 -22.72
C SER A 75 39.79 26.96 -21.98
N ALA A 76 40.83 26.59 -22.70
CA ALA A 76 41.94 25.80 -22.21
C ALA A 76 42.79 26.67 -21.27
N GLU A 77 42.88 26.28 -20.00
CA GLU A 77 43.93 26.74 -19.11
C GLU A 77 44.70 25.54 -18.54
N GLN A 78 45.98 25.80 -18.46
CA GLN A 78 47.15 24.94 -18.38
C GLN A 78 47.31 24.34 -16.96
N PRO A 79 47.80 23.10 -16.80
CA PRO A 79 47.99 22.50 -15.48
C PRO A 79 49.29 23.00 -14.85
N THR A 80 49.19 23.81 -13.79
CA THR A 80 50.30 24.15 -12.91
C THR A 80 50.26 23.23 -11.70
N ALA A 81 51.33 22.44 -11.51
CA ALA A 81 51.49 21.48 -10.42
C ALA A 81 51.43 22.16 -9.03
N PRO A 82 50.82 21.51 -8.01
CA PRO A 82 50.92 22.00 -6.63
C PRO A 82 52.26 21.59 -5.99
N PRO A 83 52.84 22.44 -5.13
CA PRO A 83 54.05 22.11 -4.37
C PRO A 83 53.73 21.10 -3.26
N ILE A 84 54.65 20.15 -3.10
CA ILE A 84 54.72 19.20 -1.98
C ILE A 84 54.97 20.00 -0.69
N TYR A 85 53.99 20.02 0.21
CA TYR A 85 54.13 20.55 1.56
C TYR A 85 54.47 19.43 2.54
N THR A 86 55.68 19.53 3.09
CA THR A 86 56.18 18.72 4.21
C THR A 86 55.47 19.16 5.51
N PRO A 87 54.93 18.25 6.33
CA PRO A 87 54.33 18.63 7.61
C PRO A 87 55.40 18.87 8.67
N GLN A 88 55.41 20.07 9.26
CA GLN A 88 56.11 20.36 10.52
C GLN A 88 55.30 19.86 11.74
N PRO A 89 55.96 19.43 12.82
CA PRO A 89 55.30 19.10 14.07
C PRO A 89 55.00 20.38 14.87
N THR A 90 53.73 20.77 14.92
CA THR A 90 53.27 21.88 15.77
C THR A 90 52.98 21.42 17.18
N SER A 91 53.54 22.19 18.11
CA SER A 91 53.47 22.08 19.55
C SER A 91 52.03 22.06 20.11
N SER A 92 51.93 21.35 21.23
CA SER A 92 50.86 21.31 22.23
C SER A 92 50.05 22.61 22.38
N LEU A 93 48.77 22.52 22.01
CA LEU A 93 47.72 23.49 22.32
C LEU A 93 46.95 23.04 23.57
N THR A 94 47.13 23.80 24.65
CA THR A 94 46.39 23.70 25.89
C THR A 94 44.96 24.21 25.67
N PHE A 95 43.96 23.35 25.83
CA PHE A 95 42.55 23.74 25.76
C PHE A 95 42.12 24.45 27.06
N PRO A 96 41.46 25.62 27.00
CA PRO A 96 40.76 26.18 28.14
C PRO A 96 39.49 25.36 28.43
N THR A 97 39.37 24.91 29.67
CA THR A 97 38.21 24.25 30.26
C THR A 97 36.93 25.04 30.01
N LEU A 98 35.98 24.44 29.28
CA LEU A 98 34.64 24.97 29.08
C LEU A 98 33.83 24.88 30.39
N PRO A 99 33.05 25.90 30.78
CA PRO A 99 32.11 25.79 31.88
C PRO A 99 30.96 24.85 31.53
N SER A 100 30.56 24.04 32.51
CA SER A 100 29.47 23.07 32.42
C SER A 100 28.14 23.73 31.99
N PRO A 101 27.37 23.12 31.09
CA PRO A 101 26.04 23.60 30.74
C PRO A 101 25.10 23.41 31.94
N GLN A 102 24.53 24.51 32.43
CA GLN A 102 23.41 24.46 33.35
C GLN A 102 22.19 23.87 32.64
N VAL A 103 21.74 22.72 33.15
CA VAL A 103 20.47 22.10 32.79
C VAL A 103 19.35 22.99 33.34
N GLN A 104 18.83 23.89 32.51
CA GLN A 104 17.54 24.54 32.76
C GLN A 104 16.42 23.59 32.38
N THR A 105 15.86 22.92 33.38
CA THR A 105 14.57 22.24 33.29
C THR A 105 13.45 23.27 33.28
N SER A 106 13.02 23.70 32.09
CA SER A 106 11.73 24.39 31.91
C SER A 106 10.72 23.43 31.29
N PRO A 107 9.59 23.14 31.97
CA PRO A 107 8.53 22.30 31.44
C PRO A 107 7.54 23.18 30.67
N HIS A 108 7.83 23.47 29.40
CA HIS A 108 6.77 23.83 28.46
C HIS A 108 6.24 22.56 27.82
N HIS A 109 5.30 21.94 28.53
CA HIS A 109 4.35 21.02 27.93
C HIS A 109 3.47 21.84 26.98
N ASP A 110 3.94 22.01 25.74
CA ASP A 110 3.01 22.17 24.63
C ASP A 110 2.20 20.87 24.59
N ALA A 111 1.00 20.96 25.14
CA ALA A 111 -0.07 20.01 24.92
C ALA A 111 -0.39 20.03 23.42
N SER A 112 0.46 19.35 22.64
CA SER A 112 0.09 18.81 21.36
C SER A 112 -1.18 18.03 21.62
N SER A 113 -2.27 18.55 21.06
CA SER A 113 -3.55 17.90 20.94
C SER A 113 -3.32 16.55 20.29
N LEU A 114 -2.98 15.56 21.13
CA LEU A 114 -3.08 14.17 20.81
C LEU A 114 -4.57 13.97 20.65
N VAL A 115 -5.01 14.06 19.40
CA VAL A 115 -6.26 13.45 18.96
C VAL A 115 -6.14 12.01 19.42
N VAL A 116 -6.73 11.72 20.58
CA VAL A 116 -6.78 10.40 21.16
C VAL A 116 -7.54 9.58 20.14
N ALA A 117 -6.80 8.84 19.32
CA ALA A 117 -7.36 7.97 18.31
C ALA A 117 -8.36 7.06 19.03
N THR A 118 -9.64 7.29 18.74
CA THR A 118 -10.74 6.59 19.40
C THR A 118 -10.48 5.09 19.26
N PRO A 119 -10.44 4.32 20.36
CA PRO A 119 -10.18 2.90 20.28
C PRO A 119 -11.16 2.25 19.31
N ILE A 120 -10.64 1.45 18.38
CA ILE A 120 -11.36 0.70 17.32
C ILE A 120 -12.63 0.01 17.83
N GLY A 121 -12.69 -0.36 19.11
CA GLY A 121 -13.88 -0.92 19.75
C GLY A 121 -15.12 -0.01 19.73
N HIS A 122 -15.00 1.26 19.36
CA HIS A 122 -16.13 2.17 19.13
C HIS A 122 -16.48 2.38 17.64
N LEU A 123 -15.77 1.74 16.72
CA LEU A 123 -16.14 1.74 15.31
C LEU A 123 -17.38 0.85 15.17
N MET A 124 -18.52 1.47 14.90
CA MET A 124 -19.82 0.85 14.67
C MET A 124 -19.75 -0.14 13.49
N THR A 125 -19.21 -1.34 13.72
CA THR A 125 -18.97 -2.38 12.69
C THR A 125 -20.26 -2.84 12.02
N ASN A 126 -21.40 -2.69 12.70
CA ASN A 126 -22.73 -2.92 12.16
C ASN A 126 -23.06 -2.03 10.96
N LYS A 127 -22.45 -0.84 10.84
CA LYS A 127 -22.63 0.08 9.71
C LYS A 127 -21.66 -0.17 8.55
N TRP A 128 -20.68 -1.06 8.72
CA TRP A 128 -19.69 -1.31 7.67
C TRP A 128 -20.32 -2.07 6.50
N PRO A 129 -19.96 -1.72 5.25
CA PRO A 129 -20.37 -2.53 4.13
C PRO A 129 -19.68 -3.90 4.18
N GLU A 130 -20.36 -4.93 3.64
CA GLU A 130 -19.89 -6.33 3.72
C GLU A 130 -18.47 -6.54 3.17
N TRP A 131 -18.10 -5.81 2.12
CA TRP A 131 -16.76 -5.90 1.56
C TRP A 131 -15.67 -5.43 2.53
N LEU A 132 -15.94 -4.38 3.32
CA LEU A 132 -14.98 -3.85 4.28
C LEU A 132 -14.82 -4.84 5.43
N LYS A 133 -15.93 -5.40 5.94
CA LYS A 133 -15.90 -6.45 6.98
C LYS A 133 -15.06 -7.66 6.54
N ALA A 134 -15.33 -8.16 5.33
CA ALA A 134 -14.64 -9.32 4.80
C ALA A 134 -13.13 -9.08 4.65
N TRP A 135 -12.74 -7.97 4.03
CA TRP A 135 -11.33 -7.66 3.81
C TRP A 135 -10.59 -7.24 5.09
N TYR A 136 -11.23 -6.49 5.97
CA TYR A 136 -10.64 -6.15 7.27
C TYR A 136 -10.40 -7.39 8.13
N SER A 137 -11.36 -8.33 8.15
CA SER A 137 -11.19 -9.61 8.84
C SER A 137 -9.99 -10.38 8.33
N ILE A 138 -9.73 -10.36 7.01
CA ILE A 138 -8.57 -11.04 6.43
C ILE A 138 -7.29 -10.30 6.80
N PHE A 139 -7.23 -9.00 6.51
CA PHE A 139 -6.00 -8.23 6.71
C PHE A 139 -5.57 -8.17 8.18
N SER A 140 -6.53 -8.13 9.11
CA SER A 140 -6.24 -8.05 10.55
C SER A 140 -5.78 -9.38 11.15
N LEU A 141 -5.97 -10.50 10.46
CA LEU A 141 -5.47 -11.82 10.89
C LEU A 141 -4.05 -12.10 10.38
N LEU A 142 -3.51 -11.25 9.48
CA LEU A 142 -2.19 -11.46 8.89
C LEU A 142 -1.09 -11.02 9.86
N PRO A 143 -0.09 -11.87 10.17
CA PRO A 143 0.98 -11.58 11.11
C PRO A 143 2.08 -10.71 10.47
N PHE A 144 1.71 -9.56 9.90
CA PHE A 144 2.59 -8.69 9.11
C PHE A 144 3.23 -7.55 9.93
N GLY A 145 3.16 -7.63 11.25
CA GLY A 145 3.78 -6.68 12.18
C GLY A 145 2.89 -5.49 12.54
N ASP A 146 3.31 -4.72 13.55
CA ASP A 146 2.47 -3.68 14.17
C ASP A 146 2.11 -2.54 13.22
N THR A 147 3.03 -2.13 12.34
CA THR A 147 2.78 -1.05 11.38
C THR A 147 1.65 -1.40 10.42
N TRP A 148 1.56 -2.67 10.00
CA TRP A 148 0.45 -3.16 9.19
C TRP A 148 -0.89 -3.07 9.93
N HIS A 149 -0.95 -3.48 11.20
CA HIS A 149 -2.17 -3.41 12.00
C HIS A 149 -2.62 -1.96 12.24
N LYS A 150 -1.66 -1.05 12.48
CA LYS A 150 -1.93 0.40 12.57
C LYS A 150 -2.46 0.95 11.24
N LEU A 151 -1.91 0.51 10.11
CA LEU A 151 -2.41 0.87 8.78
C LEU A 151 -3.84 0.35 8.56
N MET A 152 -4.18 -0.88 8.96
CA MET A 152 -5.55 -1.40 8.85
C MET A 152 -6.54 -0.57 9.66
N THR A 153 -6.14 -0.12 10.85
CA THR A 153 -6.93 0.76 11.71
C THR A 153 -7.21 2.10 11.01
N LEU A 154 -6.15 2.75 10.53
CA LEU A 154 -6.27 4.04 9.82
C LEU A 154 -7.05 3.91 8.52
N TRP A 155 -6.94 2.80 7.81
CA TRP A 155 -7.71 2.57 6.60
C TRP A 155 -9.22 2.54 6.88
N VAL A 156 -9.65 1.83 7.93
CA VAL A 156 -11.05 1.82 8.34
C VAL A 156 -11.53 3.22 8.73
N GLU A 157 -10.72 3.96 9.49
CA GLU A 157 -11.00 5.35 9.85
C GLU A 157 -11.15 6.23 8.61
N LEU A 158 -10.24 6.09 7.65
CA LEU A 158 -10.24 6.80 6.38
C LEU A 158 -11.53 6.51 5.58
N GLU A 159 -11.88 5.23 5.41
CA GLU A 159 -13.09 4.81 4.70
C GLU A 159 -14.36 5.30 5.40
N HIS A 160 -14.36 5.32 6.74
CA HIS A 160 -15.47 5.86 7.52
C HIS A 160 -15.68 7.35 7.23
N GLY A 161 -14.63 8.17 7.23
CA GLY A 161 -14.78 9.60 6.90
C GLY A 161 -15.04 9.89 5.42
N TYR A 162 -14.96 8.87 4.56
CA TYR A 162 -15.48 8.92 3.20
C TYR A 162 -16.91 8.35 3.08
N GLY A 163 -17.56 7.99 4.20
CA GLY A 163 -18.90 7.42 4.22
C GLY A 163 -18.99 6.07 3.49
N PHE A 164 -17.89 5.32 3.40
CA PHE A 164 -17.77 4.05 2.70
C PHE A 164 -18.18 4.09 1.21
N VAL A 165 -18.07 5.25 0.57
CA VAL A 165 -18.39 5.43 -0.85
C VAL A 165 -17.37 4.71 -1.72
N SER A 166 -17.83 3.94 -2.71
CA SER A 166 -16.96 3.24 -3.66
C SER A 166 -17.17 3.77 -5.08
N PRO A 167 -16.47 4.84 -5.51
CA PRO A 167 -16.58 5.39 -6.86
C PRO A 167 -16.19 4.36 -7.92
N ALA A 168 -16.72 4.54 -9.13
CA ALA A 168 -16.40 3.70 -10.28
C ALA A 168 -14.94 3.85 -10.72
N LYS A 169 -14.38 5.06 -10.54
CA LYS A 169 -12.96 5.34 -10.77
C LYS A 169 -12.19 5.12 -9.47
N GLY A 170 -11.10 4.37 -9.57
CA GLY A 170 -10.17 4.13 -8.47
C GLY A 170 -8.94 5.03 -8.54
N LEU A 171 -7.87 4.59 -7.88
CA LEU A 171 -6.54 5.15 -8.06
C LEU A 171 -6.12 5.11 -9.53
N THR A 172 -5.35 6.10 -9.99
CA THR A 172 -4.84 6.18 -11.37
C THR A 172 -3.75 5.14 -11.62
N GLY A 173 -3.60 4.68 -12.87
CA GLY A 173 -2.51 3.78 -13.26
C GLY A 173 -2.44 2.43 -12.52
N ARG A 174 -3.59 1.85 -12.14
CA ARG A 174 -3.69 0.62 -11.35
C ARG A 174 -2.76 -0.49 -11.85
N LEU A 175 -2.12 -1.18 -10.91
CA LEU A 175 -1.39 -2.42 -11.17
C LEU A 175 -2.31 -3.48 -11.77
N GLU A 176 -1.78 -4.37 -12.62
CA GLU A 176 -2.55 -5.50 -13.17
C GLU A 176 -3.13 -6.36 -12.04
N LEU A 177 -2.41 -6.55 -10.93
CA LEU A 177 -2.91 -7.28 -9.76
C LEU A 177 -4.23 -6.70 -9.21
N VAL A 178 -4.35 -5.37 -9.22
CA VAL A 178 -5.58 -4.67 -8.77
C VAL A 178 -6.67 -4.78 -9.83
N HIS A 179 -6.30 -4.77 -11.12
CA HIS A 179 -7.25 -5.02 -12.20
C HIS A 179 -7.82 -6.44 -12.16
N GLU A 180 -6.98 -7.44 -11.90
CA GLU A 180 -7.41 -8.83 -11.75
C GLU A 180 -8.34 -9.02 -10.54
N LEU A 181 -8.00 -8.42 -9.39
CA LEU A 181 -8.89 -8.42 -8.22
C LEU A 181 -10.28 -7.82 -8.55
N ALA A 182 -10.31 -6.70 -9.29
CA ALA A 182 -11.55 -6.08 -9.70
C ALA A 182 -12.35 -6.95 -10.68
N LYS A 183 -11.67 -7.64 -11.63
CA LYS A 183 -12.30 -8.64 -12.53
C LYS A 183 -12.90 -9.81 -11.73
N ALA A 184 -12.21 -10.24 -10.67
CA ALA A 184 -12.68 -11.23 -9.70
C ALA A 184 -13.73 -10.68 -8.71
N LYS A 185 -14.29 -9.48 -8.95
CA LYS A 185 -15.32 -8.84 -8.11
C LYS A 185 -14.92 -8.69 -6.65
N PHE A 186 -13.62 -8.51 -6.37
CA PHE A 186 -13.06 -8.38 -5.03
C PHE A 186 -13.31 -9.62 -4.14
N ALA A 187 -13.31 -10.81 -4.75
CA ALA A 187 -13.36 -12.08 -4.03
C ALA A 187 -12.12 -12.22 -3.13
N THR A 188 -12.36 -12.62 -1.88
CA THR A 188 -11.35 -12.66 -0.81
C THR A 188 -10.36 -13.82 -0.94
N ASP A 189 -10.80 -14.89 -1.60
CA ASP A 189 -10.04 -16.09 -1.93
C ASP A 189 -9.27 -15.96 -3.26
N PHE A 190 -9.49 -14.88 -4.03
CA PHE A 190 -8.75 -14.65 -5.24
C PHE A 190 -7.25 -14.46 -4.94
N ARG A 191 -6.43 -15.14 -5.72
CA ARG A 191 -4.97 -14.98 -5.75
C ARG A 191 -4.52 -14.92 -7.21
N PRO A 192 -3.67 -13.94 -7.58
CA PRO A 192 -3.17 -13.83 -8.93
C PRO A 192 -2.16 -14.94 -9.20
N SER A 193 -1.80 -15.11 -10.47
CA SER A 193 -0.70 -16.00 -10.85
C SER A 193 0.58 -15.59 -10.13
N THR A 194 1.43 -16.56 -9.78
CA THR A 194 2.66 -16.30 -9.03
C THR A 194 3.58 -15.33 -9.77
N VAL A 195 3.79 -14.16 -9.19
CA VAL A 195 4.77 -13.15 -9.66
C VAL A 195 5.92 -13.11 -8.66
N SER A 196 7.16 -12.95 -9.15
CA SER A 196 8.31 -12.85 -8.25
C SER A 196 8.19 -11.61 -7.34
N PRO A 197 8.58 -11.71 -6.05
CA PRO A 197 8.47 -10.59 -5.10
C PRO A 197 9.17 -9.32 -5.58
N SER A 198 10.35 -9.47 -6.19
CA SER A 198 11.13 -8.36 -6.75
C SER A 198 10.39 -7.65 -7.89
N ARG A 199 9.65 -8.40 -8.73
CA ARG A 199 8.87 -7.79 -9.82
C ARG A 199 7.65 -7.05 -9.28
N ILE A 200 7.00 -7.58 -8.24
CA ILE A 200 5.91 -6.88 -7.56
C ILE A 200 6.44 -5.57 -6.96
N ALA A 201 7.58 -5.62 -6.26
CA ALA A 201 8.21 -4.45 -5.65
C ALA A 201 8.47 -3.32 -6.67
N GLU A 202 9.09 -3.66 -7.81
CA GLU A 202 9.42 -2.70 -8.88
C GLU A 202 8.15 -2.03 -9.44
N LEU A 203 7.15 -2.84 -9.81
CA LEU A 203 5.89 -2.33 -10.35
C LEU A 203 5.14 -1.50 -9.31
N TRP A 204 5.11 -1.96 -8.06
CA TRP A 204 4.42 -1.29 -6.98
C TRP A 204 5.04 0.07 -6.67
N TRP A 205 6.37 0.16 -6.54
CA TRP A 205 7.05 1.44 -6.31
C TRP A 205 6.87 2.41 -7.48
N SER A 206 6.93 1.94 -8.72
CA SER A 206 6.67 2.76 -9.89
C SER A 206 5.25 3.35 -9.86
N TRP A 207 4.26 2.52 -9.53
CA TRP A 207 2.87 2.96 -9.39
C TRP A 207 2.68 3.93 -8.22
N TRP A 208 3.27 3.62 -7.05
CA TRP A 208 3.14 4.45 -5.86
C TRP A 208 3.81 5.83 -6.04
N LEU A 209 4.94 5.88 -6.75
CA LEU A 209 5.57 7.13 -7.16
C LEU A 209 4.65 7.97 -8.04
N LEU A 210 4.01 7.36 -9.04
CA LEU A 210 3.08 8.05 -9.94
C LEU A 210 1.94 8.72 -9.16
N LEU A 211 1.35 8.01 -8.20
CA LEU A 211 0.24 8.50 -7.37
C LEU A 211 0.62 9.67 -6.45
N ASN A 212 1.89 9.77 -6.09
CA ASN A 212 2.39 10.80 -5.16
C ASN A 212 3.09 11.97 -5.89
N ALA A 213 3.26 11.88 -7.21
CA ALA A 213 3.87 12.93 -8.03
C ALA A 213 2.87 14.07 -8.34
N PRO A 214 3.36 15.32 -8.48
CA PRO A 214 4.74 15.78 -8.31
C PRO A 214 5.12 16.09 -6.85
N THR A 215 4.18 15.93 -5.92
CA THR A 215 4.30 16.42 -4.55
C THR A 215 5.45 15.78 -3.77
N ARG A 216 5.76 14.50 -4.02
CA ARG A 216 6.82 13.77 -3.30
C ARG A 216 7.94 13.32 -4.23
N ILE A 217 9.17 13.41 -3.74
CA ILE A 217 10.39 13.07 -4.48
C ILE A 217 10.89 11.70 -4.02
N ALA A 218 11.26 10.85 -4.98
CA ALA A 218 11.87 9.57 -4.71
C ALA A 218 13.28 9.72 -4.14
N SER A 219 13.67 8.84 -3.23
CA SER A 219 15.06 8.71 -2.81
C SER A 219 15.93 8.13 -3.94
N ALA A 220 17.25 8.02 -3.72
CA ALA A 220 18.19 7.60 -4.77
C ALA A 220 17.91 6.20 -5.33
N ASN A 221 17.24 5.34 -4.57
CA ASN A 221 16.82 4.03 -5.01
C ASN A 221 15.44 4.09 -5.75
N GLY A 222 14.72 5.20 -5.77
CA GLY A 222 13.40 5.27 -6.39
C GLY A 222 12.27 4.83 -5.46
N ARG A 223 12.51 4.83 -4.14
CA ARG A 223 11.51 4.55 -3.12
C ARG A 223 11.05 5.87 -2.52
N LEU A 224 9.78 5.98 -2.17
CA LEU A 224 9.31 7.10 -1.35
C LEU A 224 9.67 6.83 0.11
N ILE A 225 10.05 7.90 0.80
CA ILE A 225 10.30 7.90 2.24
C ILE A 225 9.18 8.72 2.88
N PRO A 226 8.64 8.29 4.04
CA PRO A 226 7.68 9.09 4.79
C PRO A 226 8.16 10.53 4.94
N GLY A 227 7.28 11.49 4.62
CA GLY A 227 7.60 12.90 4.79
C GLY A 227 7.69 13.29 6.27
N ALA A 228 8.15 14.51 6.54
CA ALA A 228 8.03 15.10 7.87
C ALA A 228 6.56 15.14 8.32
N ASP A 229 6.32 15.20 9.64
CA ASP A 229 4.98 15.47 10.16
C ASP A 229 4.44 16.75 9.52
N LYS A 230 3.18 16.71 9.08
CA LYS A 230 2.52 17.77 8.28
C LYS A 230 3.00 17.92 6.83
N GLY A 231 3.82 17.02 6.31
CA GLY A 231 4.23 16.99 4.91
C GLY A 231 3.04 16.94 3.94
N SER A 232 3.23 17.51 2.75
CA SER A 232 2.22 17.52 1.68
C SER A 232 2.10 16.15 1.02
N ILE A 233 0.89 15.82 0.59
CA ILE A 233 0.57 14.64 -0.22
C ILE A 233 -0.28 15.06 -1.41
N GLU A 234 -0.27 14.25 -2.46
CA GLU A 234 -1.08 14.49 -3.65
C GLU A 234 -2.54 14.07 -3.43
N ILE A 235 -3.28 14.86 -2.64
CA ILE A 235 -4.66 14.53 -2.21
C ILE A 235 -5.56 14.24 -3.42
N SER A 236 -5.39 15.00 -4.52
CA SER A 236 -6.24 14.88 -5.71
C SER A 236 -6.24 13.48 -6.32
N GLN A 237 -5.10 12.79 -6.27
CA GLN A 237 -4.92 11.44 -6.80
C GLN A 237 -5.20 10.36 -5.75
N LEU A 238 -4.87 10.65 -4.49
CA LEU A 238 -4.95 9.70 -3.39
C LEU A 238 -6.36 9.62 -2.75
N ARG A 239 -7.23 10.58 -3.05
CA ARG A 239 -8.65 10.58 -2.65
C ARG A 239 -9.46 9.61 -3.51
N ALA A 240 -9.24 8.32 -3.30
CA ALA A 240 -9.97 7.24 -3.94
C ALA A 240 -10.53 6.30 -2.87
N PRO A 241 -11.72 6.56 -2.31
CA PRO A 241 -12.31 5.67 -1.32
C PRO A 241 -12.78 4.34 -1.91
N GLY A 242 -13.10 3.39 -1.03
CA GLY A 242 -13.80 2.16 -1.35
C GLY A 242 -13.00 1.11 -2.12
N LYS A 243 -13.73 0.16 -2.72
CA LYS A 243 -13.15 -1.06 -3.32
C LYS A 243 -12.13 -0.77 -4.42
N ASN A 244 -12.40 0.24 -5.24
CA ASN A 244 -11.55 0.56 -6.39
C ASN A 244 -10.30 1.38 -6.02
N GLY A 245 -10.22 1.89 -4.79
CA GLY A 245 -9.12 2.73 -4.35
C GLY A 245 -8.23 2.03 -3.34
N TRP A 246 -8.35 2.40 -2.06
CA TRP A 246 -7.47 1.94 -0.98
C TRP A 246 -7.48 0.41 -0.78
N LEU A 247 -8.61 -0.27 -0.99
CA LEU A 247 -8.64 -1.73 -0.91
C LEU A 247 -7.64 -2.38 -1.91
N GLY A 248 -7.58 -1.87 -3.14
CA GLY A 248 -6.65 -2.39 -4.15
C GLY A 248 -5.19 -2.16 -3.78
N LEU A 249 -4.87 -1.00 -3.19
CA LEU A 249 -3.53 -0.69 -2.68
C LEU A 249 -3.13 -1.68 -1.57
N LEU A 250 -3.97 -1.86 -0.56
CA LEU A 250 -3.68 -2.77 0.56
C LEU A 250 -3.59 -4.23 0.11
N TYR A 251 -4.47 -4.65 -0.81
CA TYR A 251 -4.40 -5.98 -1.41
C TYR A 251 -3.07 -6.19 -2.13
N SER A 252 -2.58 -5.22 -2.90
CA SER A 252 -1.30 -5.36 -3.60
C SER A 252 -0.11 -5.52 -2.64
N LEU A 253 -0.13 -4.83 -1.48
CA LEU A 253 0.86 -5.02 -0.42
C LEU A 253 0.76 -6.41 0.23
N MET A 254 -0.46 -6.92 0.45
CA MET A 254 -0.68 -8.27 0.95
C MET A 254 -0.07 -9.31 -0.01
N ILE A 255 -0.40 -9.24 -1.30
CA ILE A 255 0.14 -10.17 -2.31
C ILE A 255 1.66 -10.08 -2.39
N TRP A 256 2.23 -8.88 -2.30
CA TRP A 256 3.68 -8.72 -2.24
C TRP A 256 4.27 -9.45 -1.02
N ARG A 257 3.72 -9.23 0.17
CA ARG A 257 4.21 -9.87 1.40
C ARG A 257 4.07 -11.39 1.38
N GLU A 258 2.93 -11.91 0.93
CA GLU A 258 2.68 -13.34 0.78
C GLU A 258 3.68 -13.94 -0.21
N SER A 259 3.89 -13.29 -1.35
CA SER A 259 4.83 -13.76 -2.38
C SER A 259 6.27 -13.80 -1.87
N ALA A 260 6.65 -12.86 -1.00
CA ALA A 260 7.98 -12.82 -0.41
C ALA A 260 8.27 -13.99 0.54
N GLY A 261 7.25 -14.60 1.15
CA GLY A 261 7.41 -15.71 2.09
C GLY A 261 8.35 -15.35 3.25
N ASP A 262 9.39 -16.18 3.46
CA ASP A 262 10.46 -15.95 4.44
C ASP A 262 11.65 -15.15 3.87
N GLY A 263 11.51 -14.60 2.66
CA GLY A 263 12.54 -13.83 1.97
C GLY A 263 12.75 -12.42 2.54
N GLU A 264 13.48 -11.59 1.79
CA GLU A 264 13.74 -10.21 2.17
C GLU A 264 12.47 -9.34 2.09
N ILE A 265 12.04 -8.80 3.22
CA ILE A 265 10.82 -7.98 3.33
C ILE A 265 11.08 -6.51 3.64
N LYS A 266 12.34 -6.07 3.73
CA LYS A 266 12.68 -4.68 4.11
C LYS A 266 12.06 -3.64 3.18
N ASP A 267 12.09 -3.89 1.88
CA ASP A 267 11.52 -2.97 0.89
C ASP A 267 9.99 -2.90 1.01
N TRP A 268 9.35 -4.01 1.38
CA TRP A 268 7.92 -4.06 1.69
C TRP A 268 7.59 -3.32 3.00
N GLU A 269 8.40 -3.44 4.05
CA GLU A 269 8.22 -2.72 5.32
C GLU A 269 8.29 -1.20 5.10
N VAL A 270 9.22 -0.74 4.26
CA VAL A 270 9.32 0.67 3.85
C VAL A 270 8.05 1.12 3.13
N ALA A 271 7.52 0.30 2.22
CA ALA A 271 6.26 0.59 1.53
C ALA A 271 5.08 0.70 2.51
N VAL A 272 4.94 -0.24 3.46
CA VAL A 272 3.88 -0.19 4.48
C VAL A 272 3.99 1.04 5.37
N SER A 273 5.20 1.38 5.80
CA SER A 273 5.46 2.58 6.60
C SER A 273 5.07 3.86 5.84
N ASP A 274 5.37 3.91 4.55
CA ASP A 274 5.02 5.05 3.69
C ASP A 274 3.50 5.18 3.50
N VAL A 275 2.83 4.06 3.24
CA VAL A 275 1.38 4.01 3.06
C VAL A 275 0.65 4.35 4.36
N TYR A 276 1.15 3.87 5.50
CA TYR A 276 0.67 4.27 6.82
C TYR A 276 0.76 5.79 7.01
N TRP A 277 1.91 6.37 6.70
CA TRP A 277 2.11 7.81 6.79
C TRP A 277 1.14 8.59 5.89
N VAL A 278 0.98 8.19 4.62
CA VAL A 278 0.02 8.83 3.69
C VAL A 278 -1.42 8.70 4.19
N THR A 279 -1.82 7.54 4.69
CA THR A 279 -3.17 7.29 5.21
C THR A 279 -3.47 8.21 6.38
N ARG A 280 -2.51 8.37 7.32
CA ARG A 280 -2.62 9.32 8.43
C ARG A 280 -2.83 10.75 7.93
N ARG A 281 -2.04 11.17 6.93
CA ARG A 281 -2.16 12.52 6.33
C ARG A 281 -3.50 12.76 5.64
N LEU A 282 -4.10 11.74 5.04
CA LEU A 282 -5.45 11.84 4.48
C LEU A 282 -6.51 12.00 5.56
N CYS A 283 -6.40 11.25 6.67
CA CYS A 283 -7.31 11.38 7.83
C CYS A 283 -7.20 12.78 8.47
N GLU A 284 -6.02 13.37 8.48
CA GLU A 284 -5.78 14.74 8.99
C GLU A 284 -6.19 15.84 7.99
N SER A 285 -6.52 15.50 6.74
CA SER A 285 -6.83 16.50 5.72
C SER A 285 -8.23 17.08 5.91
N SER A 286 -8.44 18.33 5.52
CA SER A 286 -9.77 18.98 5.56
C SER A 286 -10.83 18.31 4.67
N TYR A 287 -10.41 17.39 3.78
CA TYR A 287 -11.30 16.60 2.94
C TYR A 287 -11.83 15.34 3.63
N TYR A 288 -11.29 15.02 4.80
CA TYR A 288 -11.80 13.98 5.68
C TYR A 288 -12.91 14.58 6.55
N CYS A 289 -14.09 13.97 6.51
CA CYS A 289 -15.21 14.37 7.35
C CYS A 289 -15.56 13.20 8.28
N PRO A 290 -15.13 13.22 9.56
CA PRO A 290 -15.40 12.12 10.50
C PRO A 290 -16.89 11.90 10.76
N THR A 291 -17.71 12.92 10.49
CA THR A 291 -19.18 12.90 10.64
C THR A 291 -19.90 12.60 9.32
N ALA A 292 -19.18 12.19 8.27
CA ALA A 292 -19.80 11.80 7.00
C ALA A 292 -20.80 10.67 7.23
N GLU A 293 -22.09 11.00 7.21
CA GLU A 293 -23.12 9.98 7.20
C GLU A 293 -23.03 9.20 5.89
N VAL A 294 -23.15 7.87 5.99
CA VAL A 294 -23.25 6.99 4.83
C VAL A 294 -24.56 7.33 4.13
N ILE A 295 -24.53 8.26 3.16
CA ILE A 295 -25.71 8.58 2.37
C ILE A 295 -25.94 7.40 1.43
N PRO A 296 -26.90 6.50 1.72
CA PRO A 296 -27.15 5.37 0.85
C PRO A 296 -27.69 5.97 -0.44
N THR A 297 -27.08 5.64 -1.58
CA THR A 297 -27.67 5.81 -2.93
C THR A 297 -27.66 7.17 -3.61
N LEU A 298 -26.93 8.18 -3.13
CA LEU A 298 -26.68 9.33 -4.02
C LEU A 298 -25.69 8.91 -5.10
N LYS A 299 -26.22 8.61 -6.30
CA LYS A 299 -25.55 8.75 -7.60
C LYS A 299 -25.15 10.22 -7.82
N ARG A 300 -24.53 10.86 -6.82
CA ARG A 300 -23.98 12.19 -6.93
C ARG A 300 -22.80 12.03 -7.87
N SER A 301 -22.95 12.57 -9.07
CA SER A 301 -21.81 13.08 -9.81
C SER A 301 -20.94 13.79 -8.79
N LEU A 302 -19.69 13.37 -8.62
CA LEU A 302 -18.69 14.23 -7.99
C LEU A 302 -18.79 15.54 -8.76
N ASP A 303 -19.33 16.58 -8.11
CA ASP A 303 -19.40 17.91 -8.66
C ASP A 303 -17.96 18.38 -8.84
N VAL A 304 -17.41 18.05 -10.00
CA VAL A 304 -16.30 18.77 -10.59
C VAL A 304 -16.84 20.18 -10.79
N PRO A 305 -16.17 21.21 -10.27
CA PRO A 305 -16.61 22.59 -10.46
C PRO A 305 -16.92 22.83 -11.95
N PRO A 306 -18.05 23.47 -12.28
CA PRO A 306 -18.38 23.75 -13.67
C PRO A 306 -17.19 24.44 -14.33
N ALA A 307 -16.82 23.92 -15.51
CA ALA A 307 -15.80 24.55 -16.33
C ALA A 307 -16.16 26.03 -16.49
N ASP A 308 -15.18 26.86 -16.16
CA ASP A 308 -15.23 28.32 -16.24
C ASP A 308 -15.88 28.75 -17.57
N PRO A 309 -17.01 29.47 -17.57
CA PRO A 309 -17.72 29.83 -18.80
C PRO A 309 -16.91 30.77 -19.72
N ASP A 310 -15.78 31.32 -19.25
CA ASP A 310 -14.95 32.26 -20.01
C ASP A 310 -13.59 31.70 -20.49
N GLY A 311 -13.36 30.39 -20.36
CA GLY A 311 -12.06 29.78 -20.64
C GLY A 311 -11.86 29.20 -22.05
N GLY A 312 -12.02 30.00 -23.11
CA GLY A 312 -11.35 29.84 -24.41
C GLY A 312 -11.41 28.48 -25.15
N CYS A 313 -12.14 28.46 -26.27
CA CYS A 313 -12.10 27.46 -27.35
C CYS A 313 -10.74 26.77 -27.55
N SER A 314 -10.57 25.55 -27.03
CA SER A 314 -9.51 24.65 -27.51
C SER A 314 -10.05 23.77 -28.62
N LYS A 315 -9.77 24.20 -29.86
CA LYS A 315 -9.97 23.43 -31.09
C LYS A 315 -9.05 22.21 -31.08
N ARG A 316 -9.60 21.00 -31.04
CA ARG A 316 -9.07 19.82 -31.76
C ARG A 316 -10.13 18.72 -31.81
N VAL A 317 -10.91 18.72 -32.88
CA VAL A 317 -10.76 17.87 -34.08
C VAL A 317 -11.32 16.46 -33.84
N LYS A 318 -12.52 16.30 -34.38
CA LYS A 318 -13.19 15.05 -34.72
C LYS A 318 -12.34 14.26 -35.72
N ALA A 319 -12.15 12.97 -35.45
CA ALA A 319 -11.94 11.98 -36.51
C ALA A 319 -12.30 10.58 -35.99
N ALA A 320 -13.54 10.15 -36.22
CA ALA A 320 -13.87 8.73 -36.33
C ALA A 320 -15.24 8.55 -37.01
N ARG A 321 -15.23 7.68 -38.03
CA ARG A 321 -16.34 6.99 -38.71
C ARG A 321 -17.01 7.71 -39.89
N SER A 322 -16.67 7.23 -41.09
CA SER A 322 -17.65 6.54 -41.93
C SER A 322 -16.93 5.72 -43.01
N TYR A 323 -17.07 4.39 -42.94
CA TYR A 323 -17.04 3.51 -44.10
C TYR A 323 -18.10 2.45 -43.86
N ARG A 324 -19.17 2.50 -44.66
CA ARG A 324 -19.99 1.38 -45.18
C ARG A 324 -21.02 2.01 -46.15
N TYR A 325 -20.80 1.85 -47.45
CA TYR A 325 -21.48 0.88 -48.31
C TYR A 325 -20.59 0.61 -49.53
#